data_AF-A0A6V7HYF6-F1
#
_entry.id   AF-A0A6V7HYF6-F1
#
_cell.length_a   1.000
_cell.length_b   1.000
_cell.length_c   1.000
_cell.angle_alpha   90.00
_cell.angle_beta   90.00
_cell.angle_gamma   90.00
#
_symmetry.space_group_name_H-M   'P 1'
#
loop_
_entity.id
_entity.type
_entity.pdbx_description
1 polymer ?
#
loop_
_entity_poly.entity_id
_entity_poly.type
_entity_poly.pdbx_seq_one_letter_code
_entity_poly.pdbx_strand_id
1 'polypeptide(L)'
;VRHMAARCIATLAVLHTGVTMQYVVKYVVPLLETRTADAGNAHILTAPNQLDVKRQGAAEALTCIVDKLEVKVVPYAVLFMVPLLGRMSDQNQAVRLACNATFATLIQLLPLDPGAISDAPNLIKEKAQETRFLEQLLNPSSIPDTKLPIPVAAELRSYQQQGLNWLDFLN
;
A
#
# COMPACT_ATOMS: atom_id res chain seq x y z
N VAL A 1 19.93 -10.73 10.26
CA VAL A 1 18.69 -11.56 10.27
C VAL A 1 17.60 -10.95 9.37
N ARG A 2 17.11 -9.73 9.63
CA ARG A 2 16.05 -9.05 8.84
C ARG A 2 16.30 -9.07 7.31
N HIS A 3 17.46 -8.56 6.86
CA HIS A 3 17.82 -8.54 5.43
C HIS A 3 17.84 -9.94 4.79
N MET A 4 18.34 -10.95 5.50
CA MET A 4 18.35 -12.33 4.99
C MET A 4 16.93 -12.91 4.90
N ALA A 5 16.05 -12.59 5.84
CA ALA A 5 14.65 -12.99 5.78
C ALA A 5 13.93 -12.34 4.57
N ALA A 6 14.15 -11.05 4.32
CA ALA A 6 13.63 -10.34 3.15
C ALA A 6 14.06 -11.01 1.83
N ARG A 7 15.35 -11.31 1.67
CA ARG A 7 15.89 -12.03 0.50
C ARG A 7 15.34 -13.44 0.36
N CYS A 8 15.12 -14.14 1.48
CA CYS A 8 14.50 -15.46 1.47
C CYS A 8 13.07 -15.40 0.92
N ILE A 9 12.25 -14.46 1.42
CA ILE A 9 10.89 -14.23 0.92
C ILE A 9 10.90 -13.88 -0.58
N ALA A 10 11.81 -13.01 -1.01
CA ALA A 10 11.95 -12.66 -2.42
C ALA A 10 12.35 -13.87 -3.28
N THR A 11 13.18 -14.78 -2.77
CA THR A 11 13.52 -16.02 -3.46
C THR A 11 12.32 -16.96 -3.57
N LEU A 12 11.52 -17.10 -2.50
CA LEU A 12 10.26 -17.85 -2.53
C LEU A 12 9.27 -17.27 -3.54
N ALA A 13 9.22 -15.94 -3.66
CA ALA A 13 8.38 -15.25 -4.62
C ALA A 13 8.76 -15.57 -6.07
N VAL A 14 10.04 -15.76 -6.37
CA VAL A 14 10.50 -16.21 -7.70
C VAL A 14 10.08 -17.65 -7.99
N LEU A 15 10.12 -18.53 -6.99
CA LEU A 15 9.81 -19.95 -7.16
C LEU A 15 8.29 -20.21 -7.24
N HIS A 16 7.52 -19.54 -6.39
CA HIS A 16 6.07 -19.71 -6.26
C HIS A 16 5.38 -18.35 -6.10
N THR A 17 5.32 -17.58 -7.18
CA THR A 17 4.81 -16.19 -7.17
C THR A 17 3.39 -16.09 -6.63
N GLY A 18 2.42 -16.75 -7.25
CA GLY A 18 1.01 -16.70 -6.82
C GLY A 18 0.79 -16.98 -5.34
N VAL A 19 1.33 -18.09 -4.83
CA VAL A 19 1.18 -18.45 -3.41
C VAL A 19 1.92 -17.47 -2.52
N THR A 20 3.17 -17.14 -2.85
CA THR A 20 4.00 -16.28 -2.00
C THR A 20 3.43 -14.87 -1.91
N MET A 21 2.94 -14.30 -3.03
CA MET A 21 2.34 -12.97 -3.04
C MET A 21 1.07 -12.91 -2.18
N GLN A 22 0.26 -13.97 -2.13
CA GLN A 22 -0.88 -14.04 -1.20
C GLN A 22 -0.44 -13.92 0.26
N TYR A 23 0.65 -14.59 0.66
CA TYR A 23 1.20 -14.45 2.00
C TYR A 23 1.83 -13.07 2.24
N VAL A 24 2.52 -12.51 1.25
CA VAL A 24 3.13 -11.17 1.35
C VAL A 24 2.04 -10.12 1.57
N VAL A 25 0.99 -10.12 0.76
CA VAL A 25 -0.12 -9.17 0.91
C VAL A 25 -0.83 -9.38 2.25
N LYS A 26 -1.08 -10.62 2.64
CA LYS A 26 -1.81 -10.90 3.89
C LYS A 26 -1.02 -10.62 5.18
N TYR A 27 0.30 -10.82 5.18
CA TYR A 27 1.09 -10.83 6.42
C TYR A 27 2.27 -9.85 6.44
N VAL A 28 2.80 -9.43 5.28
CA VAL A 28 3.94 -8.52 5.22
C VAL A 28 3.47 -7.08 4.99
N VAL A 29 2.54 -6.85 4.08
CA VAL A 29 2.00 -5.51 3.80
C VAL A 29 1.41 -4.84 5.05
N PRO A 30 0.59 -5.50 5.89
CA PRO A 30 0.03 -4.87 7.10
C PRO A 30 1.09 -4.44 8.13
N LEU A 31 2.30 -5.02 8.07
CA LEU A 31 3.41 -4.63 8.93
C LEU A 31 3.99 -3.25 8.56
N LEU A 32 3.65 -2.69 7.40
CA LEU A 32 3.93 -1.28 7.08
C LEU A 32 2.99 -0.34 7.85
N GLU A 33 1.72 -0.72 7.98
CA GLU A 33 0.70 0.18 8.50
C GLU A 33 0.79 0.34 10.01
N THR A 34 1.11 -0.73 10.77
CA THR A 34 1.29 -0.77 12.25
C THR A 34 0.23 -0.02 13.09
N ARG A 35 -0.88 0.35 12.47
CA ARG A 35 -2.17 0.65 13.08
C ARG A 35 -3.17 -0.25 12.36
N THR A 36 -3.12 -1.55 12.63
CA THR A 36 -4.28 -2.36 12.29
C THR A 36 -5.43 -1.92 13.19
N ALA A 37 -6.60 -1.80 12.58
CA ALA A 37 -7.89 -1.49 13.19
C ALA A 37 -8.36 -2.50 14.26
N ASP A 38 -7.44 -3.21 14.93
CA ASP A 38 -7.71 -3.96 16.15
C ASP A 38 -7.68 -3.00 17.35
N ALA A 39 -8.63 -2.07 17.35
CA ALA A 39 -8.96 -1.25 18.52
C ALA A 39 -9.33 -2.10 19.76
N GLY A 40 -9.45 -3.43 19.62
CA GLY A 40 -9.64 -4.37 20.72
C GLY A 40 -8.37 -4.75 21.50
N ASN A 41 -7.16 -4.55 20.95
CA ASN A 41 -5.89 -4.94 21.59
C ASN A 41 -4.90 -3.78 21.75
N ALA A 42 -5.40 -2.54 21.80
CA ALA A 42 -4.61 -1.32 21.99
C ALA A 42 -3.84 -1.25 23.34
N HIS A 43 -3.91 -2.30 24.18
CA HIS A 43 -3.26 -2.34 25.50
C HIS A 43 -1.85 -3.00 25.49
N ILE A 44 -1.40 -3.61 24.39
CA ILE A 44 0.01 -4.02 24.32
C ILE A 44 0.82 -2.82 23.84
N LEU A 45 1.37 -2.08 24.80
CA LEU A 45 2.41 -1.06 24.64
C LEU A 45 3.61 -1.68 23.90
N THR A 46 3.48 -1.84 22.60
CA THR A 46 4.55 -2.30 21.74
C THR A 46 5.56 -1.16 21.73
N ALA A 47 6.73 -1.38 22.32
CA ALA A 47 7.76 -0.35 22.42
C ALA A 47 7.99 0.28 21.04
N PRO A 48 8.16 1.61 20.91
CA PRO A 48 8.33 2.29 19.62
C PRO A 48 9.36 1.62 18.71
N ASN A 49 10.46 1.13 19.29
CA ASN A 49 11.52 0.40 18.59
C ASN A 49 11.04 -0.90 17.91
N GLN A 50 10.06 -1.60 18.47
CA GLN A 50 9.52 -2.83 17.87
C GLN A 50 8.62 -2.53 16.66
N LEU A 51 7.92 -1.39 16.66
CA LEU A 51 7.12 -0.97 15.51
C LEU A 51 8.03 -0.58 14.33
N ASP A 52 9.12 0.14 14.62
CA ASP A 52 10.11 0.53 13.60
C ASP A 52 10.75 -0.69 12.94
N VAL A 53 11.11 -1.72 13.71
CA VAL A 53 11.70 -2.96 13.17
C VAL A 53 10.71 -3.69 12.26
N LYS A 54 9.42 -3.72 12.59
CA LYS A 54 8.38 -4.32 11.73
C LYS A 54 8.27 -3.58 10.40
N ARG A 55 8.16 -2.24 10.43
CA ARG A 55 8.06 -1.41 9.22
C ARG A 55 9.32 -1.51 8.35
N GLN A 56 10.51 -1.49 8.96
CA GLN A 56 11.78 -1.70 8.25
C GLN A 56 11.86 -3.09 7.62
N GLY A 57 11.36 -4.12 8.30
CA GLY A 57 11.32 -5.49 7.76
C GLY A 57 10.39 -5.61 6.57
N ALA A 58 9.19 -5.03 6.66
CA ALA A 58 8.22 -5.03 5.58
C ALA A 58 8.71 -4.24 4.36
N ALA A 59 9.22 -3.03 4.57
CA ALA A 59 9.77 -2.19 3.51
C ALA A 59 10.91 -2.90 2.78
N GLU A 60 11.86 -3.49 3.52
CA GLU A 60 12.99 -4.22 2.94
C GLU A 60 12.56 -5.50 2.21
N ALA A 61 11.56 -6.22 2.73
CA ALA A 61 11.00 -7.39 2.05
C ALA A 61 10.36 -7.01 0.71
N LEU A 62 9.56 -5.94 0.67
CA LEU A 62 8.97 -5.45 -0.57
C LEU A 62 10.02 -4.96 -1.56
N THR A 63 11.05 -4.22 -1.12
CA THR A 63 12.19 -3.85 -1.98
C THR A 63 12.83 -5.10 -2.59
N CYS A 64 13.18 -6.10 -1.77
CA CYS A 64 13.81 -7.33 -2.27
C CYS A 64 12.90 -8.10 -3.25
N ILE A 65 11.59 -8.14 -3.01
CA ILE A 65 10.63 -8.79 -3.90
C ILE A 65 10.56 -8.09 -5.24
N VAL A 66 10.41 -6.76 -5.24
CA VAL A 66 10.33 -5.94 -6.46
C VAL A 66 11.62 -6.07 -7.27
N ASP A 67 12.77 -5.98 -6.62
CA ASP A 67 14.07 -6.13 -7.28
C ASP A 67 14.26 -7.53 -7.90
N LYS A 68 13.70 -8.57 -7.26
CA LYS A 68 13.94 -9.96 -7.68
C LYS A 68 12.93 -10.47 -8.71
N LEU A 69 11.69 -10.00 -8.65
CA LEU A 69 10.64 -10.36 -9.60
C LEU A 69 10.69 -9.52 -10.88
N GLU A 70 11.23 -8.31 -10.83
CA GLU A 70 11.27 -7.37 -11.95
C GLU A 70 9.86 -7.25 -12.58
N VAL A 71 9.70 -7.50 -13.87
CA VAL A 71 8.41 -7.44 -14.59
C VAL A 71 7.37 -8.41 -14.02
N LYS A 72 7.77 -9.52 -13.38
CA LYS A 72 6.81 -10.49 -12.80
C LYS A 72 6.05 -9.94 -11.58
N VAL A 73 6.49 -8.81 -11.01
CA VAL A 73 5.78 -8.14 -9.91
C VAL A 73 4.56 -7.36 -10.38
N VAL A 74 4.51 -7.02 -11.67
CA VAL A 74 3.51 -6.12 -12.29
C VAL A 74 2.06 -6.46 -11.90
N PRO A 75 1.59 -7.72 -11.92
CA PRO A 75 0.21 -8.04 -11.54
C PRO A 75 -0.15 -7.63 -10.10
N TYR A 76 0.85 -7.50 -9.22
CA TYR A 76 0.74 -7.20 -7.80
C TYR A 76 1.17 -5.77 -7.45
N ALA A 77 1.64 -4.98 -8.44
CA ALA A 77 2.26 -3.68 -8.19
C ALA A 77 1.34 -2.73 -7.40
N VAL A 78 0.08 -2.63 -7.82
CA VAL A 78 -0.91 -1.74 -7.18
C VAL A 78 -1.14 -2.09 -5.70
N LEU A 79 -1.16 -3.39 -5.36
CA LEU A 79 -1.31 -3.88 -3.98
C LEU A 79 -0.14 -3.44 -3.07
N PHE A 80 1.03 -3.17 -3.64
CA PHE A 80 2.19 -2.67 -2.89
C PHE A 80 2.25 -1.14 -2.91
N MET A 81 1.86 -0.50 -4.02
CA MET A 81 2.00 0.94 -4.21
C MET A 81 1.26 1.75 -3.14
N VAL A 82 0.01 1.39 -2.82
CA VAL A 82 -0.79 2.17 -1.86
C VAL A 82 -0.21 2.11 -0.43
N PRO A 83 0.11 0.93 0.13
CA PRO A 83 0.81 0.85 1.42
C PRO A 83 2.17 1.55 1.45
N LEU A 84 2.94 1.46 0.35
CA LEU A 84 4.24 2.13 0.24
C LEU A 84 4.10 3.66 0.21
N LEU A 85 3.10 4.19 -0.51
CA LEU A 85 2.78 5.61 -0.53
C LEU A 85 2.52 6.14 0.88
N GLY A 86 1.74 5.40 1.68
CA GLY A 86 1.46 5.74 3.08
C GLY A 86 2.69 5.78 3.99
N ARG A 87 3.84 5.25 3.55
CA ARG A 87 5.13 5.20 4.29
C ARG A 87 6.24 6.08 3.71
N MET A 88 5.98 6.82 2.63
CA MET A 88 6.96 7.79 2.10
C MET A 88 7.29 8.92 3.08
N SER A 89 6.34 9.23 3.97
CA SER A 89 6.46 10.24 5.03
C SER A 89 6.64 9.63 6.44
N ASP A 90 7.08 8.37 6.54
CA ASP A 90 7.34 7.69 7.82
C ASP A 90 8.33 8.46 8.71
N GLN A 91 8.26 8.32 10.04
CA GLN A 91 9.23 8.96 10.93
C GLN A 91 10.64 8.35 10.81
N ASN A 92 10.73 7.06 10.49
CA ASN A 92 11.97 6.33 10.32
C ASN A 92 12.56 6.56 8.91
N GLN A 93 13.74 7.16 8.84
CA GLN A 93 14.38 7.53 7.57
C GLN A 93 14.63 6.32 6.65
N ALA A 94 15.03 5.17 7.21
CA ALA A 94 15.30 3.98 6.41
C ALA A 94 14.02 3.45 5.75
N VAL A 95 12.89 3.49 6.44
CA VAL A 95 11.57 3.13 5.90
C VAL A 95 11.20 4.10 4.78
N ARG A 96 11.30 5.42 5.01
CA ARG A 96 11.02 6.42 3.96
C ARG A 96 11.82 6.18 2.69
N LEU A 97 13.14 5.98 2.82
CA LEU A 97 14.01 5.80 1.66
C LEU A 97 13.68 4.52 0.89
N ALA A 98 13.49 3.40 1.60
CA ALA A 98 13.11 2.13 0.99
C ALA A 98 11.75 2.24 0.29
N CYS A 99 10.74 2.81 0.94
CA CYS A 99 9.40 2.94 0.36
C CYS A 99 9.38 3.88 -0.84
N ASN A 100 10.09 5.01 -0.79
CA ASN A 100 10.23 5.94 -1.92
C ASN A 100 10.89 5.26 -3.13
N ALA A 101 12.03 4.58 -2.93
CA ALA A 101 12.73 3.91 -4.01
C ALA A 101 11.89 2.77 -4.62
N THR A 102 11.29 1.92 -3.79
CA THR A 102 10.45 0.80 -4.26
C THR A 102 9.23 1.30 -5.03
N PHE A 103 8.55 2.34 -4.54
CA PHE A 103 7.42 2.93 -5.25
C PHE A 103 7.85 3.54 -6.59
N ALA A 104 8.99 4.24 -6.65
CA ALA A 104 9.52 4.79 -7.89
C ALA A 104 9.79 3.71 -8.94
N THR A 105 10.23 2.52 -8.53
CA THR A 105 10.34 1.36 -9.42
C THR A 105 8.95 0.89 -9.88
N LEU A 106 8.01 0.70 -8.95
CA LEU A 106 6.68 0.19 -9.27
C LEU A 106 5.87 1.12 -10.18
N ILE A 107 5.94 2.44 -9.98
CA ILE A 107 5.19 3.39 -10.80
C ILE A 107 5.67 3.40 -12.25
N GLN A 108 6.94 3.11 -12.51
CA GLN A 108 7.48 2.94 -13.86
C GLN A 108 6.96 1.66 -14.54
N LEU A 109 6.60 0.65 -13.74
CA LEU A 109 6.06 -0.63 -14.22
C LEU A 109 4.54 -0.62 -14.36
N LEU A 110 3.84 0.34 -13.76
CA LEU A 110 2.38 0.43 -13.77
C LEU A 110 1.75 0.40 -15.18
N PRO A 111 2.32 1.03 -16.23
CA PRO A 111 1.77 0.95 -17.58
C PRO A 111 1.74 -0.48 -18.17
N LEU A 112 2.47 -1.43 -17.57
CA LEU A 112 2.50 -2.83 -17.99
C LEU A 112 1.44 -3.69 -17.30
N ASP A 113 0.65 -3.14 -16.37
CA ASP A 113 -0.32 -3.91 -15.60
C ASP A 113 -1.36 -4.57 -16.53
N PRO A 114 -1.45 -5.91 -16.57
CA PRO A 114 -2.45 -6.61 -17.38
C PRO A 114 -3.88 -6.44 -16.84
N GLY A 115 -4.06 -5.74 -15.73
CA GLY A 115 -5.33 -5.53 -15.04
C GLY A 115 -5.76 -6.74 -14.20
N ALA A 116 -5.55 -7.96 -14.69
CA ALA A 116 -5.95 -9.19 -14.00
C ALA A 116 -4.79 -9.90 -13.27
N ILE A 117 -5.08 -10.52 -12.13
CA ILE A 117 -4.19 -11.49 -11.45
C ILE A 117 -4.74 -12.89 -11.70
N SER A 118 -4.02 -13.73 -12.45
CA SER A 118 -4.49 -15.08 -12.81
C SER A 118 -4.11 -16.15 -11.78
N ASP A 119 -3.02 -15.95 -11.05
CA ASP A 119 -2.36 -16.94 -10.18
C ASP A 119 -2.64 -16.75 -8.68
N ALA A 120 -3.37 -15.70 -8.30
CA ALA A 120 -3.84 -15.44 -6.95
C ALA A 120 -5.28 -14.84 -6.95
N PRO A 121 -6.30 -15.67 -7.19
CA PRO A 121 -7.68 -15.19 -7.36
C PRO A 121 -8.28 -14.54 -6.11
N ASN A 122 -7.75 -14.87 -4.92
CA ASN A 122 -8.14 -14.27 -3.66
C ASN A 122 -7.72 -12.79 -3.52
N LEU A 123 -6.77 -12.32 -4.34
CA LEU A 123 -6.30 -10.94 -4.31
C LEU A 123 -7.05 -10.02 -5.29
N ILE A 124 -7.94 -10.56 -6.15
CA ILE A 124 -8.62 -9.80 -7.20
C ILE A 124 -9.46 -8.64 -6.60
N LYS A 125 -10.17 -8.91 -5.51
CA LYS A 125 -11.02 -7.89 -4.85
C LYS A 125 -10.18 -6.77 -4.24
N GLU A 126 -9.12 -7.14 -3.52
CA GLU A 126 -8.20 -6.19 -2.90
C GLU A 126 -7.50 -5.36 -3.97
N LYS A 127 -7.04 -5.98 -5.06
CA LYS A 127 -6.45 -5.26 -6.19
C LYS A 127 -7.44 -4.27 -6.78
N ALA A 128 -8.69 -4.67 -7.02
CA ALA A 128 -9.70 -3.77 -7.59
C ALA A 128 -9.96 -2.55 -6.68
N GLN A 129 -9.94 -2.75 -5.36
CA GLN A 129 -10.06 -1.66 -4.39
C GLN A 129 -8.85 -0.72 -4.45
N GLU A 130 -7.64 -1.26 -4.39
CA GLU A 130 -6.40 -0.46 -4.45
C GLU A 130 -6.23 0.25 -5.81
N THR A 131 -6.63 -0.39 -6.91
CA THR A 131 -6.64 0.22 -8.25
C THR A 131 -7.58 1.41 -8.28
N ARG A 132 -8.80 1.27 -7.76
CA ARG A 132 -9.77 2.37 -7.71
C ARG A 132 -9.25 3.53 -6.85
N PHE A 133 -8.63 3.24 -5.71
CA PHE A 133 -8.01 4.26 -4.87
C PHE A 133 -6.90 4.99 -5.62
N LEU A 134 -6.00 4.24 -6.29
CA LEU A 134 -4.89 4.81 -7.04
C LEU A 134 -5.37 5.66 -8.24
N GLU A 135 -6.41 5.21 -8.95
CA GLU A 135 -7.05 5.98 -10.02
C GLU A 135 -7.61 7.31 -9.50
N GLN A 136 -8.30 7.30 -8.36
CA GLN A 136 -8.84 8.51 -7.72
C GLN A 136 -7.74 9.46 -7.25
N LEU A 137 -6.63 8.91 -6.74
CA LEU A 137 -5.46 9.68 -6.34
C LEU A 137 -4.79 10.37 -7.54
N LEU A 138 -4.68 9.69 -8.68
CA LEU A 138 -4.08 10.22 -9.91
C LEU A 138 -5.02 11.15 -10.68
N ASN A 139 -6.33 10.94 -10.55
CA ASN A 139 -7.37 11.75 -11.17
C ASN A 139 -8.40 12.22 -10.13
N PRO A 140 -8.13 13.34 -9.42
CA PRO A 140 -9.01 13.87 -8.37
C PRO A 140 -10.44 14.18 -8.86
N SER A 141 -10.62 14.45 -10.16
CA SER A 141 -11.96 14.70 -10.73
C SER A 141 -12.86 13.46 -10.78
N SER A 142 -12.31 12.26 -10.58
CA SER A 142 -13.07 11.01 -10.49
C SER A 142 -13.61 10.73 -9.06
N ILE A 143 -13.24 11.56 -8.08
CA ILE A 143 -13.70 11.42 -6.71
C ILE A 143 -15.17 11.85 -6.62
N PRO A 144 -16.07 11.03 -6.05
CA PRO A 144 -17.48 11.35 -5.89
C PRO A 144 -17.72 12.56 -4.98
N ASP A 145 -18.86 13.23 -5.16
CA ASP A 145 -19.28 14.31 -4.27
C ASP A 145 -19.60 13.81 -2.86
N THR A 146 -18.85 14.30 -1.89
CA THR A 146 -19.05 14.04 -0.47
C THR A 146 -20.31 14.75 0.03
N LYS A 147 -21.16 13.97 0.70
CA LYS A 147 -22.34 14.48 1.41
C LYS A 147 -22.01 14.64 2.88
N LEU A 148 -22.13 15.87 3.38
CA LEU A 148 -21.93 16.13 4.81
C LEU A 148 -23.02 15.43 5.63
N PRO A 149 -22.67 14.77 6.75
CA PRO A 149 -23.64 14.12 7.62
C PRO A 149 -24.49 15.12 8.43
N ILE A 150 -24.07 16.39 8.45
CA ILE A 150 -24.75 17.49 9.14
C ILE A 150 -25.13 18.59 8.14
N PRO A 151 -26.30 19.23 8.31
CA PRO A 151 -26.69 20.36 7.49
C PRO A 151 -25.80 21.56 7.81
N VAL A 152 -25.20 22.15 6.78
CA VAL A 152 -24.42 23.39 6.88
C VAL A 152 -25.18 24.48 6.12
N ALA A 153 -25.42 25.62 6.78
CA ALA A 153 -26.11 26.77 6.19
C ALA A 153 -25.18 27.57 5.25
N ALA A 154 -24.61 26.89 4.25
CA ALA A 154 -23.75 27.48 3.24
C ALA A 154 -23.90 26.73 1.92
N GLU A 155 -23.91 27.47 0.81
CA GLU A 155 -23.78 26.90 -0.52
C GLU A 155 -22.29 26.75 -0.84
N LEU A 156 -21.85 25.52 -1.09
CA LEU A 156 -20.47 25.25 -1.48
C LEU A 156 -20.26 25.59 -2.96
N ARG A 157 -19.25 26.41 -3.24
CA ARG A 157 -18.73 26.59 -4.60
C ARG A 157 -18.06 25.31 -5.08
N SER A 158 -17.93 25.14 -6.39
CA SER A 158 -17.34 23.93 -7.00
C SER A 158 -15.98 23.54 -6.42
N TYR A 159 -15.05 24.49 -6.23
CA TYR A 159 -13.74 24.20 -5.62
C TYR A 159 -13.82 23.84 -4.13
N GLN A 160 -14.83 24.33 -3.41
CA GLN A 160 -15.04 23.99 -2.00
C GLN A 160 -15.60 22.57 -1.89
N GLN A 161 -16.54 22.20 -2.77
CA GLN A 161 -17.03 20.83 -2.88
C GLN A 161 -15.88 19.88 -3.27
N GLN A 162 -15.07 20.22 -4.27
CA GLN A 162 -13.89 19.42 -4.63
C GLN A 162 -12.89 19.30 -3.46
N GLY A 163 -12.68 20.37 -2.70
CA GLY A 163 -11.87 20.33 -1.48
C GLY A 163 -12.44 19.39 -0.41
N LEU A 164 -13.76 19.40 -0.23
CA LEU A 164 -14.44 18.47 0.68
C LEU A 164 -14.31 17.02 0.20
N ASN A 165 -14.54 16.76 -1.09
CA ASN A 165 -14.36 15.45 -1.71
C ASN A 165 -12.95 14.91 -1.48
N TRP A 166 -11.94 15.78 -1.62
CA TRP A 166 -10.54 15.42 -1.38
C TRP A 166 -10.25 15.08 0.09
N LEU A 167 -10.82 15.84 1.03
CA LEU A 167 -10.65 15.59 2.46
C LEU A 167 -11.32 14.27 2.89
N ASP A 168 -12.51 13.98 2.38
CA ASP A 168 -13.23 12.74 2.65
C ASP A 168 -12.54 11.52 2.02
N PHE A 169 -12.00 11.66 0.81
CA PHE A 169 -11.22 10.62 0.14
C PHE A 169 -9.94 10.22 0.90
N LEU A 170 -9.28 11.17 1.55
CA LEU A 170 -8.02 10.92 2.28
C LEU A 170 -8.22 10.48 3.74
N ASN A 171 -9.45 10.50 4.25
CA ASN A 171 -9.79 10.19 5.64
C ASN A 171 -10.14 8.72 5.83
#